data_AF-A0A0F9HN83-F1
#
_entry.id   AF-A0A0F9HN83-F1
#
_cell.length_a   1.000
_cell.length_b   1.000
_cell.length_c   1.000
_cell.angle_alpha   90.00
_cell.angle_beta   90.00
_cell.angle_gamma   90.00
#
_symmetry.space_group_name_H-M   'P 1'
#
loop_
_entity.id
_entity.type
_entity.pdbx_description
1 polymer ?
#
loop_
_entity_poly.entity_id
_entity_poly.type
_entity_poly.pdbx_seq_one_letter_code
_entity_poly.pdbx_strand_id
1 'polypeptide(L)'
;MMPFWGTARDNEWQDIMQYIGKKDKTGRKIYEKDIVEEGGARGVVEWDESQLKYQYKTCFGTAGFYGFTGKVISNIYETPELMNEKEPTNDTDNRK
;
A
#
# COMPACT_ATOMS: atom_id res chain seq x y z
N MET A 1 -23.69 -14.55 -12.81
CA MET A 1 -22.79 -14.42 -11.65
C MET A 1 -22.11 -15.77 -11.45
N MET A 2 -20.82 -15.89 -11.77
CA MET A 2 -20.10 -17.16 -11.72
C MET A 2 -19.57 -17.43 -10.30
N PRO A 3 -19.68 -18.66 -9.78
CA PRO A 3 -19.16 -19.02 -8.47
C PRO A 3 -17.62 -19.04 -8.48
N PHE A 4 -17.00 -18.70 -7.35
CA PHE A 4 -15.54 -18.58 -7.20
C PHE A 4 -14.76 -19.88 -7.51
N TRP A 5 -15.43 -21.02 -7.54
CA TRP A 5 -14.83 -22.32 -7.86
C TRP A 5 -14.63 -22.56 -9.36
N GLY A 6 -15.15 -21.69 -10.24
CA GLY A 6 -15.04 -21.85 -11.69
C GLY A 6 -13.64 -21.57 -12.27
N THR A 7 -12.84 -20.73 -11.61
CA THR A 7 -11.54 -20.25 -12.12
C THR A 7 -10.35 -21.12 -11.72
N ALA A 8 -10.49 -21.97 -10.70
CA ALA A 8 -9.43 -22.92 -10.32
C ALA A 8 -9.17 -23.98 -11.41
N ARG A 9 -10.07 -24.09 -12.40
CA ARG A 9 -10.01 -25.08 -13.49
C ARG A 9 -9.01 -24.72 -14.59
N ASP A 10 -8.63 -23.45 -14.70
CA ASP A 10 -7.86 -22.92 -15.83
C ASP A 10 -6.40 -22.58 -15.49
N ASN A 11 -5.91 -22.93 -14.29
CA ASN A 11 -4.54 -22.62 -13.81
C ASN A 11 -4.15 -21.14 -14.01
N GLU A 12 -5.12 -20.24 -13.99
CA GLU A 12 -4.85 -18.81 -14.04
C GLU A 12 -4.22 -18.37 -12.72
N TRP A 13 -3.04 -17.74 -12.81
CA TRP A 13 -2.38 -17.15 -11.66
C TRP A 13 -3.21 -15.96 -11.19
N GLN A 14 -3.69 -16.03 -9.95
CA GLN A 14 -4.41 -14.95 -9.30
C GLN A 14 -3.48 -14.31 -8.26
N ASP A 15 -3.38 -12.99 -8.29
CA ASP A 15 -2.66 -12.23 -7.26
C ASP A 15 -3.49 -12.24 -5.97
N ILE A 16 -3.12 -13.11 -5.03
CA ILE A 16 -3.77 -13.21 -3.73
C ILE A 16 -3.05 -12.27 -2.75
N MET A 17 -3.78 -11.35 -2.14
CA MET A 17 -3.25 -10.42 -1.13
C MET A 17 -3.52 -10.94 0.29
N GLN A 18 -2.50 -10.91 1.15
CA GLN A 18 -2.62 -11.38 2.53
C GLN A 18 -3.23 -10.30 3.44
N TYR A 19 -4.26 -10.67 4.19
CA TYR A 19 -4.83 -9.82 5.25
C TYR A 19 -3.87 -9.73 6.44
N ILE A 20 -3.52 -8.52 6.88
CA ILE A 20 -2.51 -8.33 7.93
C ILE A 20 -3.05 -8.42 9.37
N GLY A 21 -4.34 -8.74 9.54
CA GLY A 21 -4.96 -8.85 10.86
C GLY A 21 -5.45 -7.52 11.46
N LYS A 22 -5.39 -6.40 10.73
CA LYS A 22 -5.76 -5.06 11.22
C LYS A 22 -6.82 -4.39 10.36
N LYS A 23 -7.59 -3.51 11.00
CA LYS A 23 -8.56 -2.63 10.36
C LYS A 23 -8.12 -1.18 10.52
N ASP A 24 -8.45 -0.37 9.52
CA ASP A 24 -8.24 1.07 9.56
C ASP A 24 -9.32 1.78 10.40
N LYS A 25 -9.26 3.12 10.47
CA LYS A 25 -10.23 3.94 11.22
C LYS A 25 -11.68 3.78 10.73
N THR A 26 -11.89 3.44 9.46
CA THR A 26 -13.22 3.25 8.87
C THR A 26 -13.76 1.83 9.06
N GLY A 27 -12.94 0.93 9.60
CA GLY A 27 -13.27 -0.49 9.76
C GLY A 27 -12.90 -1.34 8.54
N ARG A 28 -12.26 -0.76 7.52
CA ARG A 28 -11.77 -1.47 6.33
C ARG A 28 -10.58 -2.34 6.73
N LYS A 29 -10.55 -3.59 6.25
CA LYS A 29 -9.42 -4.50 6.45
C LYS A 29 -8.22 -4.01 5.66
N ILE A 30 -7.03 -4.12 6.26
CA ILE A 30 -5.76 -3.77 5.63
C ILE A 30 -5.13 -5.05 5.09
N TYR A 31 -4.69 -5.00 3.84
CA TYR A 31 -4.02 -6.09 3.14
C TYR A 31 -2.58 -5.70 2.79
N GLU A 32 -1.77 -6.70 2.47
CA GLU A 32 -0.46 -6.48 1.87
C GLU A 32 -0.62 -5.69 0.56
N LYS A 33 0.31 -4.74 0.33
CA LYS A 33 0.33 -3.80 -0.79
C LYS A 33 -0.78 -2.73 -0.82
N ASP A 34 -1.57 -2.62 0.24
CA ASP A 34 -2.44 -1.46 0.40
C ASP A 34 -1.63 -0.17 0.58
N ILE A 35 -2.18 0.93 0.06
CA ILE A 35 -1.68 2.28 0.27
C ILE A 35 -2.47 2.89 1.42
N VAL A 36 -1.76 3.17 2.51
CA VAL A 36 -2.29 3.80 3.71
C VAL A 36 -1.89 5.27 3.77
N GLU A 37 -2.77 6.11 4.32
CA GLU A 37 -2.48 7.52 4.62
C GLU A 37 -2.68 7.80 6.10
N GLU A 38 -1.63 8.33 6.72
CA GLU A 38 -1.59 8.72 8.13
C GLU A 38 -0.82 10.04 8.27
N GLY A 39 -1.43 11.03 8.94
CA GLY A 39 -0.79 12.33 9.16
C GLY A 39 -0.43 13.11 7.88
N GLY A 40 -1.05 12.78 6.74
CA GLY A 40 -0.75 13.38 5.43
C GLY A 40 0.39 12.70 4.67
N ALA A 41 1.05 11.69 5.26
CA ALA A 41 2.01 10.85 4.57
C ALA A 41 1.32 9.59 4.03
N ARG A 42 1.74 9.16 2.84
CA ARG A 42 1.27 7.92 2.21
C ARG A 42 2.36 6.86 2.29
N GLY A 43 1.95 5.60 2.46
CA GLY A 43 2.87 4.49 2.43
C GLY A 43 2.25 3.17 2.00
N VAL A 44 3.08 2.24 1.56
CA VAL A 44 2.68 0.90 1.10
C VAL A 44 2.91 -0.12 2.19
N VAL A 45 1.89 -0.95 2.44
CA VAL A 45 1.99 -2.09 3.36
C VAL A 45 2.86 -3.18 2.75
N GLU A 46 3.89 -3.60 3.48
CA GLU A 46 4.82 -4.65 3.07
C GLU A 46 5.23 -5.54 4.25
N TRP A 47 5.64 -6.77 3.93
CA TRP A 47 6.27 -7.67 4.89
C TRP A 47 7.76 -7.35 5.02
N ASP A 48 8.22 -7.06 6.24
CA ASP A 48 9.63 -6.93 6.55
C ASP A 48 10.18 -8.29 7.01
N GLU A 49 10.99 -8.93 6.17
CA GLU A 49 11.62 -10.21 6.48
C GLU A 49 12.62 -10.12 7.64
N SER A 50 13.27 -8.97 7.85
CA SER A 50 14.27 -8.80 8.90
C SER A 50 13.62 -8.68 10.29
N GLN A 51 12.43 -8.09 10.33
CA GLN A 51 11.66 -7.84 11.56
C GLN A 51 10.52 -8.85 11.77
N LEU A 52 10.26 -9.70 10.77
CA LEU A 52 9.19 -10.69 10.76
C LEU A 52 7.82 -10.07 11.09
N LYS A 53 7.52 -8.91 10.50
CA LYS A 53 6.28 -8.17 10.74
C LYS A 53 5.84 -7.38 9.53
N TYR A 54 4.54 -7.06 9.47
CA TYR A 54 4.04 -6.07 8.53
C TYR A 54 4.39 -4.65 8.98
N GLN A 55 4.82 -3.84 8.03
CA GLN A 55 5.06 -2.42 8.17
C GLN A 55 4.48 -1.67 6.98
N TYR A 56 4.46 -0.35 7.05
CA TYR A 56 4.19 0.48 5.88
C TYR A 56 5.37 1.40 5.61
N LYS A 57 5.74 1.51 4.33
CA LYS A 57 6.87 2.30 3.86
C LYS A 57 6.37 3.60 3.24
N THR A 58 6.78 4.72 3.82
CA THR A 58 6.47 6.08 3.36
C THR A 58 7.71 6.72 2.75
N CYS A 59 7.57 7.91 2.15
CA CYS A 59 8.70 8.72 1.70
C CYS A 59 9.62 9.18 2.86
N PHE A 60 9.14 9.15 4.11
CA PHE A 60 9.89 9.55 5.30
C PHE A 60 10.57 8.37 6.02
N GLY A 61 10.30 7.13 5.59
CA GLY A 61 10.82 5.91 6.23
C GLY A 61 9.75 4.85 6.46
N THR A 62 10.07 3.84 7.27
CA THR A 62 9.18 2.72 7.59
C THR A 62 8.56 2.88 8.97
N ALA A 63 7.29 2.50 9.10
CA ALA A 63 6.56 2.53 10.35
C ALA A 63 5.71 1.28 10.54
N GLY A 64 5.51 0.90 11.80
CA GLY A 64 4.67 -0.24 12.17
C GLY A 64 3.21 0.14 12.42
N PHE A 65 2.34 -0.85 12.53
CA PHE A 65 0.91 -0.61 12.75
C PHE A 65 0.49 -0.52 14.23
N TYR A 66 1.44 -0.27 15.15
CA TYR A 66 1.10 -0.07 16.55
C TYR A 66 0.58 1.37 16.74
N GLY A 67 -0.69 1.51 17.14
CA GLY A 67 -1.33 2.82 17.25
C GLY A 67 -1.70 3.48 15.92
N PHE A 68 -1.71 2.73 14.80
CA PHE A 68 -2.11 3.24 13.50
C PHE A 68 -3.55 3.80 13.53
N THR A 69 -3.69 5.06 13.12
CA THR A 69 -4.96 5.81 13.07
C THR A 69 -5.34 6.27 11.67
N GLY A 70 -4.55 5.87 10.67
CA GLY A 70 -4.76 6.20 9.27
C GLY A 70 -5.94 5.46 8.61
N LYS A 71 -6.06 5.69 7.30
CA LYS A 71 -7.08 5.09 6.42
C LYS A 71 -6.40 4.39 5.25
N VAL A 72 -7.04 3.35 4.71
CA VAL A 72 -6.64 2.76 3.43
C VAL A 72 -7.24 3.58 2.30
N ILE A 73 -6.41 4.03 1.36
CA ILE A 73 -6.86 4.78 0.18
C ILE A 73 -7.14 3.84 -0.99
N SER A 74 -6.15 3.03 -1.35
CA SER A 74 -6.17 2.16 -2.53
C SER A 74 -5.14 1.04 -2.36
N ASN A 75 -4.88 0.30 -3.43
CA ASN A 75 -3.79 -0.67 -3.52
C ASN A 75 -2.89 -0.35 -4.72
N ILE A 76 -1.63 -0.80 -4.70
CA ILE A 76 -0.67 -0.59 -5.81
C ILE A 76 -1.18 -1.12 -7.16
N TYR A 77 -2.01 -2.16 -7.17
CA TYR A 77 -2.54 -2.75 -8.40
C TYR A 77 -3.69 -1.92 -9.00
N GLU A 78 -4.44 -1.20 -8.16
CA GLU A 78 -5.59 -0.39 -8.58
C GLU A 78 -5.16 1.02 -9.00
N THR A 79 -4.13 1.58 -8.35
CA THR A 79 -3.74 2.99 -8.55
C THR A 79 -2.22 3.16 -8.45
N PRO A 80 -1.46 2.65 -9.45
CA PRO A 80 0.01 2.72 -9.44
C PRO A 80 0.56 4.16 -9.49
N GLU A 81 -0.23 5.10 -10.01
CA GLU A 81 0.11 6.52 -10.13
C GLU A 81 0.30 7.25 -8.78
N LEU A 82 -0.26 6.74 -7.68
CA LEU A 82 -0.13 7.35 -6.35
C LEU A 82 1.28 7.23 -5.74
N MET A 83 2.16 6.42 -6.35
CA MET A 83 3.56 6.25 -5.93
C MET A 83 4.55 7.11 -6.74
N ASN A 84 4.12 7.71 -7.85
CA ASN A 84 4.97 8.54 -8.71
C ASN A 84 4.83 10.02 -8.32
N GLU A 85 5.37 10.40 -7.16
CA GLU A 85 5.66 11.82 -6.94
C GLU A 85 6.87 12.19 -7.81
N LYS A 86 6.63 12.97 -8.87
CA LYS A 86 7.71 13.59 -9.64
C LYS A 86 8.57 14.39 -8.66
N GLU A 87 9.87 14.12 -8.65
CA GLU A 87 10.84 14.97 -7.97
C GLU A 87 10.57 16.43 -8.36
N PRO A 88 10.59 17.40 -7.42
CA PRO A 88 10.57 18.80 -7.80
C PRO A 88 11.83 19.05 -8.62
N THR A 89 11.68 19.17 -9.93
CA THR A 89 12.73 19.64 -10.82
C THR A 89 13.10 21.04 -10.35
N ASN A 90 14.26 21.15 -9.70
CA ASN A 90 14.85 22.44 -9.34
C ASN A 90 15.22 23.17 -10.63
N ASP A 91 14.26 23.87 -11.23
CA ASP A 91 14.50 24.91 -12.22
C ASP A 91 15.15 26.10 -11.51
N THR A 92 16.45 25.97 -11.24
CA THR A 92 17.31 27.13 -10.99
C THR A 92 18.38 27.18 -12.06
N ASP A 93 17.96 27.38 -13.30
CA ASP A 93 18.80 27.95 -14.34
C ASP A 93 18.11 29.21 -14.88
N ASN A 94 18.35 30.34 -14.20
CA ASN A 94 18.28 31.67 -14.81
C ASN A 94 18.76 32.73 -13.80
N ARG A 95 20.08 32.89 -13.73
CA ARG A 95 20.69 34.21 -13.49
C ARG A 95 21.76 34.41 -14.56
N LYS A 96 21.34 35.08 -15.64
CA LYS A 96 22.23 35.82 -16.53
C LYS A 96 22.85 37.00 -15.80
#